data_AF-A0A3E0WR74-F1
#
_entry.id   AF-A0A3E0WR74-F1
#
_cell.length_a   1.000
_cell.length_b   1.000
_cell.length_c   1.000
_cell.angle_alpha   90.00
_cell.angle_beta   90.00
_cell.angle_gamma   90.00
#
_symmetry.space_group_name_H-M   'P 1'
#
loop_
_entity.id
_entity.type
_entity.pdbx_description
1 polymer ?
#
loop_
_entity_poly.entity_id
_entity_poly.type
_entity_poly.pdbx_seq_one_letter_code
_entity_poly.pdbx_strand_id
1 'polypeptide(L)'
;MSTRRTYMKHIFILCISIVFLTGCSLFEEEQLFEQPAEQNKILVAADSSLKDVLPELITKFEKEHPTIAVEVNFASSGQLAGNIQQGAPIDLLLSANKEWTDTLKKEGLILNGSQKKVCSQSTRINITYR
;
A
#
# COMPACT_ATOMS: atom_id res chain seq x y z
N MET A 1 -67.22 2.05 -30.39
CA MET A 1 -65.88 1.86 -31.00
C MET A 1 -64.75 2.64 -30.29
N SER A 2 -64.89 3.00 -28.99
CA SER A 2 -63.87 3.81 -28.25
C SER A 2 -63.12 3.02 -27.16
N THR A 3 -63.69 1.93 -26.64
CA THR A 3 -63.15 1.19 -25.48
C THR A 3 -61.93 0.31 -25.78
N ARG A 4 -61.77 -0.18 -27.03
CA ARG A 4 -60.61 -1.01 -27.44
C ARG A 4 -59.31 -0.22 -27.55
N ARG A 5 -59.38 1.08 -27.86
CA ARG A 5 -58.22 1.96 -28.05
C ARG A 5 -57.59 2.39 -26.72
N THR A 6 -58.40 2.51 -25.68
CA THR A 6 -57.97 2.83 -24.31
C THR A 6 -57.32 1.62 -23.64
N TYR A 7 -57.86 0.41 -23.84
CA TYR A 7 -57.26 -0.84 -23.35
C TYR A 7 -55.88 -1.12 -23.96
N MET A 8 -55.68 -0.91 -25.26
CA MET A 8 -54.37 -1.09 -25.90
C MET A 8 -53.33 -0.07 -25.40
N LYS A 9 -53.74 1.16 -25.04
CA LYS A 9 -52.86 2.16 -24.42
C LYS A 9 -52.47 1.78 -22.99
N HIS A 10 -53.41 1.28 -22.19
CA HIS A 10 -53.10 0.84 -20.83
C HIS A 10 -52.26 -0.43 -20.79
N ILE A 11 -52.49 -1.38 -21.71
CA ILE A 11 -51.64 -2.57 -21.88
C ILE A 11 -50.22 -2.18 -22.28
N PHE A 12 -50.06 -1.21 -23.18
CA PHE A 12 -48.74 -0.75 -23.60
C PHE A 12 -47.97 -0.03 -22.48
N ILE A 13 -48.65 0.79 -21.67
CA ILE A 13 -48.06 1.48 -20.50
C ILE A 13 -47.70 0.48 -19.39
N LEU A 14 -48.53 -0.56 -19.18
CA LEU A 14 -48.26 -1.62 -18.21
C LEU A 14 -47.02 -2.45 -18.61
N CYS A 15 -46.86 -2.80 -19.88
CA CYS A 15 -45.70 -3.55 -20.36
C CYS A 15 -44.38 -2.77 -20.26
N ILE A 16 -44.39 -1.45 -20.50
CA ILE A 16 -43.20 -0.60 -20.35
C ILE A 16 -42.76 -0.49 -18.87
N SER A 17 -43.71 -0.45 -17.93
CA SER A 17 -43.41 -0.43 -16.50
C SER A 17 -42.75 -1.73 -16.00
N ILE A 18 -43.06 -2.87 -16.63
CA ILE A 18 -42.49 -4.17 -16.24
C ILE A 18 -41.05 -4.28 -16.75
N VAL A 19 -40.75 -3.75 -17.95
CA VAL A 19 -39.38 -3.71 -18.52
C VAL A 19 -38.44 -2.87 -17.66
N PHE A 20 -38.92 -1.76 -17.06
CA PHE A 20 -38.13 -0.92 -16.16
C PHE A 20 -37.79 -1.59 -14.82
N LEU A 21 -38.58 -2.55 -14.33
CA LEU A 21 -38.29 -3.25 -13.07
C LEU A 21 -37.28 -4.40 -13.24
N THR A 22 -37.22 -5.05 -14.40
CA THR A 22 -36.24 -6.12 -14.69
C THR A 22 -34.88 -5.60 -15.16
N GLY A 23 -34.71 -4.29 -15.33
CA GLY A 23 -33.46 -3.67 -15.76
C GLY A 23 -32.33 -3.66 -14.72
N CYS A 24 -32.60 -4.07 -13.48
CA CYS A 24 -31.58 -4.13 -12.41
C CYS A 24 -30.99 -5.53 -12.18
N SER A 25 -31.34 -6.56 -12.98
CA SER A 25 -30.90 -7.93 -12.70
C SER A 25 -30.49 -8.74 -13.93
N LEU A 26 -30.14 -8.09 -15.05
CA LEU A 26 -29.51 -8.73 -16.22
C LEU A 26 -28.17 -8.08 -16.59
N PHE A 27 -27.58 -7.37 -15.64
CA PHE A 27 -26.20 -6.93 -15.69
C PHE A 27 -25.39 -7.74 -14.68
N GLU A 28 -25.48 -9.06 -14.79
CA GLU A 28 -24.39 -9.95 -14.35
C GLU A 28 -23.27 -9.77 -15.38
N GLU A 29 -22.58 -8.64 -15.29
CA GLU A 29 -21.18 -8.65 -15.65
C GLU A 29 -20.56 -9.71 -14.72
N GLU A 30 -20.11 -10.82 -15.31
CA GLU A 30 -18.99 -11.60 -14.79
C GLU A 30 -17.82 -10.62 -14.62
N GLN A 31 -17.87 -9.84 -13.55
CA GLN A 31 -16.71 -9.15 -13.03
C GLN A 31 -15.85 -10.25 -12.46
N LEU A 32 -15.04 -10.85 -13.33
CA LEU A 32 -13.71 -11.31 -12.96
C LEU A 32 -13.00 -10.07 -12.39
N PHE A 33 -13.33 -9.73 -11.15
CA PHE A 33 -12.39 -9.12 -10.25
C PHE A 33 -11.29 -10.18 -10.11
N GLU A 34 -10.36 -10.19 -11.07
CA GLU A 34 -8.97 -10.41 -10.71
C GLU A 34 -8.73 -9.37 -9.62
N GLN A 35 -8.85 -9.77 -8.35
CA GLN A 35 -8.19 -9.04 -7.29
C GLN A 35 -6.76 -8.92 -7.79
N PRO A 36 -6.25 -7.69 -8.06
CA PRO A 36 -4.84 -7.56 -8.32
C PRO A 36 -4.20 -8.20 -7.11
N ALA A 37 -3.42 -9.27 -7.32
CA ALA A 37 -2.70 -9.93 -6.25
C ALA A 37 -2.05 -8.81 -5.45
N GLU A 38 -2.54 -8.59 -4.22
CA GLU A 38 -2.24 -7.39 -3.46
C GLU A 38 -0.73 -7.45 -3.23
N GLN A 39 0.03 -6.71 -4.03
CA GLN A 39 1.47 -6.80 -4.01
C GLN A 39 1.87 -6.19 -2.67
N ASN A 40 2.29 -7.03 -1.74
CA ASN A 40 2.62 -6.60 -0.39
C ASN A 40 3.79 -5.63 -0.49
N LYS A 41 3.52 -4.35 -0.21
CA LYS A 41 4.53 -3.30 -0.28
C LYS A 41 5.22 -3.17 1.06
N ILE A 42 6.54 -3.06 1.03
CA ILE A 42 7.36 -2.73 2.20
C ILE A 42 7.96 -1.34 1.98
N LEU A 43 7.63 -0.41 2.87
CA LEU A 43 8.12 0.97 2.86
C LEU A 43 9.40 1.08 3.69
N VAL A 44 10.52 1.31 3.03
CA VAL A 44 11.84 1.40 3.66
C VAL A 44 12.33 2.85 3.66
N ALA A 45 12.57 3.39 4.85
CA ALA A 45 13.31 4.63 5.05
C ALA A 45 14.80 4.30 5.17
N ALA A 46 15.63 4.74 4.23
CA ALA A 46 17.07 4.45 4.24
C ALA A 46 17.92 5.72 4.25
N ASP A 47 18.98 5.72 5.06
CA ASP A 47 19.94 6.83 5.04
C ASP A 47 20.61 6.92 3.67
N SER A 48 20.87 8.14 3.21
CA SER A 48 21.36 8.39 1.85
C SER A 48 22.71 7.72 1.55
N SER A 49 23.50 7.41 2.58
CA SER A 49 24.77 6.66 2.46
C SER A 49 24.58 5.21 1.96
N LEU A 50 23.36 4.69 1.99
CA LEU A 50 23.03 3.33 1.54
C LEU A 50 22.55 3.27 0.08
N LYS A 51 22.46 4.42 -0.61
CA LYS A 51 21.96 4.51 -2.01
C LYS A 51 22.73 3.65 -2.99
N ASP A 52 24.02 3.45 -2.77
CA ASP A 52 24.86 2.69 -3.70
C ASP A 52 24.71 1.17 -3.52
N VAL A 53 24.26 0.71 -2.34
CA VAL A 53 24.24 -0.73 -1.98
C VAL A 53 22.83 -1.33 -1.92
N LEU A 54 21.82 -0.55 -1.55
CA LEU A 54 20.45 -1.04 -1.41
C LEU A 54 19.77 -1.47 -2.72
N PRO A 55 19.91 -0.75 -3.85
CA PRO A 55 19.21 -1.09 -5.09
C PRO A 55 19.49 -2.51 -5.60
N GLU A 56 20.75 -2.95 -5.53
CA GLU A 56 21.12 -4.31 -5.95
C GLU A 56 20.49 -5.37 -5.04
N LEU A 57 20.51 -5.12 -3.71
CA LEU A 57 19.90 -6.01 -2.73
C LEU A 57 18.39 -6.11 -2.92
N ILE A 58 17.72 -4.99 -3.16
CA ILE A 58 16.27 -4.92 -3.43
C ILE A 58 15.93 -5.71 -4.68
N THR A 59 16.66 -5.48 -5.78
CA THR A 59 16.45 -6.19 -7.04
C THR A 59 16.55 -7.70 -6.85
N LYS A 60 17.52 -8.16 -6.06
CA LYS A 60 17.67 -9.59 -5.74
C LYS A 60 16.52 -10.10 -4.87
N PHE A 61 16.11 -9.34 -3.86
CA PHE A 61 15.01 -9.69 -2.96
C PHE A 61 13.68 -9.80 -3.71
N GLU A 62 13.34 -8.83 -4.56
CA GLU A 62 12.10 -8.84 -5.35
C GLU A 62 12.09 -9.98 -6.39
N LYS A 63 13.27 -10.36 -6.90
CA LYS A 63 13.40 -11.54 -7.78
C LYS A 63 13.11 -12.85 -7.03
N GLU A 64 13.53 -12.95 -5.77
CA GLU A 64 13.26 -14.11 -4.91
C GLU A 64 11.81 -14.10 -4.36
N HIS A 65 11.20 -12.91 -4.24
CA HIS A 65 9.86 -12.69 -3.70
C HIS A 65 9.00 -11.82 -4.64
N PRO A 66 8.51 -12.37 -5.77
CA PRO A 66 7.83 -11.58 -6.81
C PRO A 66 6.50 -10.94 -6.35
N THR A 67 5.92 -11.44 -5.27
CA THR A 67 4.68 -10.90 -4.67
C THR A 67 4.92 -9.75 -3.70
N ILE A 68 6.18 -9.37 -3.44
CA ILE A 68 6.55 -8.31 -2.51
C ILE A 68 7.28 -7.22 -3.29
N ALA A 69 6.82 -5.98 -3.15
CA ALA A 69 7.49 -4.81 -3.71
C ALA A 69 8.14 -4.00 -2.59
N VAL A 70 9.34 -3.48 -2.83
CA VAL A 70 10.08 -2.69 -1.83
C VAL A 70 10.22 -1.26 -2.33
N GLU A 71 9.54 -0.32 -1.67
CA GLU A 71 9.66 1.11 -1.96
C GLU A 71 10.62 1.75 -0.96
N VAL A 72 11.68 2.39 -1.46
CA VAL A 72 12.72 2.98 -0.61
C VAL A 72 12.75 4.48 -0.74
N ASN A 73 12.56 5.17 0.38
CA ASN A 73 12.78 6.59 0.52
C ASN A 73 14.17 6.84 1.10
N PHE A 74 15.04 7.45 0.29
CA PHE A 74 16.37 7.83 0.72
C PHE A 74 16.42 9.30 1.15
N ALA A 75 16.74 9.54 2.41
CA ALA A 75 16.97 10.89 2.93
C ALA A 75 18.09 10.89 3.98
N SER A 76 18.45 12.06 4.51
CA SER A 76 19.36 12.11 5.65
C SER A 76 18.67 11.57 6.90
N SER A 77 19.42 10.93 7.80
CA SER A 77 18.87 10.41 9.07
C SER A 77 17.98 11.40 9.85
N GLY A 78 18.30 12.70 9.85
CA GLY A 78 17.48 13.72 10.52
C GLY A 78 16.13 13.98 9.81
N GLN A 79 16.12 13.96 8.47
CA GLN A 79 14.86 14.07 7.70
C GLN A 79 14.00 12.82 7.88
N LEU A 80 14.62 11.64 7.89
CA LEU A 80 13.90 10.38 8.16
C LEU A 80 13.26 10.40 9.54
N ALA A 81 13.99 10.86 10.57
CA ALA A 81 13.45 11.01 11.91
C ALA A 81 12.27 11.99 11.94
N GLY A 82 12.40 13.15 11.30
CA GLY A 82 11.30 14.12 11.17
C GLY A 82 10.06 13.52 10.49
N ASN A 83 10.24 12.74 9.42
CA ASN A 83 9.13 12.09 8.73
C ASN A 83 8.43 11.06 9.63
N ILE A 84 9.19 10.25 10.38
CA ILE A 84 8.64 9.27 11.34
C ILE A 84 7.88 9.98 12.46
N GLN A 85 8.42 11.08 12.98
CA GLN A 85 7.77 11.94 13.98
C GLN A 85 6.47 12.56 13.46
N GLN A 86 6.42 12.91 12.18
CA GLN A 86 5.20 13.40 11.50
C GLN A 86 4.21 12.28 11.17
N GLY A 87 4.55 11.03 11.49
CA GLY A 87 3.66 9.87 11.31
C GLY A 87 3.74 9.21 9.95
N ALA A 88 4.78 9.46 9.15
CA ALA A 88 4.97 8.81 7.87
C ALA A 88 4.84 7.27 7.98
N PRO A 89 4.12 6.62 7.04
CA PRO A 89 4.00 5.17 7.02
C PRO A 89 5.35 4.58 6.56
N ILE A 90 6.06 3.96 7.49
CA ILE A 90 7.37 3.36 7.26
C ILE A 90 7.38 2.03 8.02
N ASP A 91 7.68 0.95 7.30
CA ASP A 91 7.77 -0.40 7.89
C ASP A 91 9.18 -0.70 8.39
N LEU A 92 10.19 -0.14 7.69
CA LEU A 92 11.59 -0.40 7.98
C LEU A 92 12.42 0.88 7.95
N LEU A 93 13.11 1.19 9.05
CA LEU A 93 14.15 2.22 9.07
C LEU A 93 15.53 1.55 8.97
N LEU A 94 16.34 1.97 8.00
CA LEU A 94 17.74 1.61 7.81
C LEU A 94 18.61 2.86 7.99
N SER A 95 19.08 3.10 9.22
CA SER A 95 19.88 4.27 9.56
C SER A 95 21.32 3.89 9.94
N ALA A 96 22.28 4.67 9.44
CA ALA A 96 23.68 4.62 9.88
C ALA A 96 23.93 5.47 11.14
N ASN A 97 23.00 6.36 11.50
CA ASN A 97 23.13 7.29 12.62
C ASN A 97 22.36 6.80 13.86
N LYS A 98 23.13 6.49 14.91
CA LYS A 98 22.57 5.99 16.18
C LYS A 98 21.77 7.06 16.94
N GLU A 99 22.17 8.32 16.89
CA GLU A 99 21.53 9.38 17.67
C GLU A 99 20.06 9.55 17.27
N TRP A 100 19.78 9.65 15.97
CA TRP A 100 18.42 9.75 15.46
C TRP A 100 17.60 8.49 15.74
N THR A 101 18.21 7.31 15.60
CA THR A 101 17.54 6.03 15.91
C THR A 101 17.18 5.95 17.40
N ASP A 102 18.07 6.39 18.29
CA ASP A 102 17.83 6.42 19.74
C ASP A 102 16.73 7.42 20.13
N THR A 103 16.70 8.59 19.48
CA THR A 103 15.65 9.60 19.70
C THR A 103 14.27 9.02 19.38
N LEU A 104 14.10 8.45 18.19
CA LEU A 104 12.85 7.81 17.78
C LEU A 104 12.45 6.66 18.71
N LYS A 105 13.42 5.90 19.23
CA LYS A 105 13.19 4.86 20.23
C LYS A 105 12.70 5.43 21.56
N LYS A 106 13.32 6.50 22.06
CA LYS A 106 12.89 7.18 23.30
C LYS A 106 11.48 7.74 23.18
N GLU A 107 11.11 8.19 21.99
CA GLU A 107 9.78 8.69 21.66
C GLU A 107 8.75 7.56 21.44
N GLY A 108 9.16 6.29 21.47
CA GLY A 108 8.26 5.16 21.28
C GLY A 108 7.76 4.99 19.84
N LEU A 109 8.39 5.67 18.87
CA LEU A 109 8.05 5.60 17.44
C LEU A 109 8.68 4.40 16.73
N ILE A 110 9.37 3.57 17.51
CA ILE A 110 10.16 2.41 17.09
C ILE A 110 9.85 1.29 18.09
N LEU A 111 9.59 0.08 17.58
CA LEU A 111 9.34 -1.08 18.43
C LEU A 111 10.59 -1.43 19.26
N ASN A 112 10.42 -1.51 20.58
CA ASN A 112 11.50 -1.87 21.50
C ASN A 112 12.02 -3.29 21.22
N GLY A 113 13.35 -3.44 21.12
CA GLY A 113 13.99 -4.72 20.84
C GLY A 113 14.02 -5.13 19.37
N SER A 114 13.42 -4.33 18.47
CA SER A 114 13.36 -4.62 17.03
C SER A 114 14.64 -4.23 16.27
N GLN A 115 15.64 -3.67 16.99
CA GLN A 115 16.88 -3.17 16.43
C GLN A 115 17.87 -4.29 16.10
N LYS A 116 18.18 -4.47 14.82
CA LYS A 116 19.28 -5.34 14.37
C LYS A 116 20.44 -4.52 13.84
N LYS A 117 21.65 -4.78 14.38
CA LYS A 117 22.91 -4.21 13.89
C LYS A 117 23.49 -5.09 12.78
N VAL A 118 23.75 -4.53 11.60
CA VAL A 118 24.11 -5.34 10.41
C VAL A 118 25.58 -5.30 9.98
N CYS A 119 26.45 -4.40 10.47
CA CYS A 119 27.84 -4.33 9.97
C CYS A 119 28.95 -4.27 11.05
N SER A 120 30.13 -4.73 10.61
CA SER A 120 31.40 -4.83 11.35
C SER A 120 32.17 -3.51 11.37
N GLN A 121 32.70 -3.16 12.55
CA GLN A 121 33.70 -2.12 12.89
C GLN A 121 33.80 -0.85 12.01
N SER A 122 32.69 -0.11 11.84
CA SER A 122 32.64 1.38 11.85
C SER A 122 31.24 1.89 11.48
N THR A 123 30.53 1.16 10.62
CA THR A 123 29.18 1.54 10.19
C THR A 123 28.16 0.69 10.94
N ARG A 124 27.28 1.33 11.74
CA ARG A 124 26.20 0.64 12.46
C ARG A 124 24.91 0.88 11.69
N ILE A 125 24.45 -0.10 10.92
CA ILE A 125 23.12 -0.04 10.32
C ILE A 125 22.13 -0.56 11.36
N ASN A 126 21.23 0.31 11.83
CA ASN A 126 20.11 -0.10 12.69
C ASN A 126 18.90 -0.35 11.81
N ILE A 127 18.39 -1.59 11.87
CA ILE A 127 17.12 -1.98 11.24
C ILE A 127 16.03 -1.85 12.28
N THR A 128 14.96 -1.12 12.00
CA THR A 128 13.89 -0.92 12.97
C THR A 128 12.51 -1.03 12.35
N TYR A 129 11.56 -1.59 13.10
CA TYR A 129 10.19 -1.82 12.70
C TYR A 129 9.23 -0.89 13.49
N ARG A 130 8.17 -0.41 12.84
CA ARG A 130 7.08 0.36 13.46
C ARG A 130 5.83 -0.52 13.62
#